data_AF-A0A537T410-F1
#
_entry.id   AF-A0A537T410-F1
#
_cell.length_a   1.000
_cell.length_b   1.000
_cell.length_c   1.000
_cell.angle_alpha   90.00
_cell.angle_beta   90.00
_cell.angle_gamma   90.00
#
_symmetry.space_group_name_H-M   'P 1'
#
loop_
_entity.id
_entity.type
_entity.pdbx_description
1 polymer ?
#
loop_
_entity_poly.entity_id
_entity_poly.type
_entity_poly.pdbx_seq_one_letter_code
_entity_poly.pdbx_strand_id
1 'polypeptide(L)' 'MMQTLTCAACGRSLAEASAWKGNGERYYCNDFCAETEESESPALVPGMREDAAASLPMRVVS' A
#
# COMPACT_ATOMS: atom_id res chain seq x y z
N MET A 1 -16.85 -15.93 -20.60
CA MET A 1 -15.51 -15.72 -20.04
C MET A 1 -15.65 -15.93 -18.54
N MET A 2 -15.07 -16.99 -17.97
CA MET A 2 -15.05 -17.16 -16.50
C MET A 2 -14.17 -16.06 -15.93
N GLN A 3 -14.73 -15.18 -15.10
CA GLN A 3 -13.93 -14.18 -14.40
C GLN A 3 -13.17 -14.91 -13.29
N THR A 4 -11.87 -15.15 -13.48
CA THR A 4 -11.02 -15.70 -12.43
C THR A 4 -10.74 -14.61 -11.41
N LEU A 5 -11.32 -14.73 -10.22
CA LEU A 5 -10.98 -13.88 -9.09
C LEU A 5 -9.55 -14.20 -8.64
N THR A 6 -8.83 -13.21 -8.14
CA THR A 6 -7.47 -13.37 -7.60
C THR A 6 -7.42 -12.81 -6.19
N CYS A 7 -6.73 -13.53 -5.30
CA CYS A 7 -6.52 -13.08 -3.93
C CYS A 7 -5.70 -11.79 -3.93
N ALA A 8 -6.20 -10.73 -3.31
CA ALA A 8 -5.51 -9.44 -3.26
C ALA A 8 -4.17 -9.50 -2.51
N ALA A 9 -4.02 -10.40 -1.53
CA ALA A 9 -2.80 -10.53 -0.74
C ALA A 9 -1.73 -11.45 -1.36
N CYS A 10 -2.13 -12.61 -1.88
CA CYS A 10 -1.18 -13.64 -2.36
C CYS A 10 -1.20 -13.87 -3.88
N GLY A 11 -2.10 -13.21 -4.61
CA GLY A 11 -2.20 -13.29 -6.07
C GLY A 11 -2.70 -14.63 -6.63
N ARG A 12 -3.07 -15.61 -5.78
CA ARG A 12 -3.60 -16.90 -6.25
C ARG A 12 -4.97 -16.73 -6.90
N SER A 13 -5.20 -17.49 -7.97
CA SER A 13 -6.52 -17.64 -8.58
C SER A 13 -7.48 -18.32 -7.61
N LEU A 14 -8.68 -17.75 -7.48
CA LEU A 14 -9.76 -18.21 -6.62
C LEU A 14 -10.91 -18.70 -7.48
N ALA A 15 -11.55 -19.79 -7.03
CA ALA A 15 -12.87 -20.15 -7.51
C ALA A 15 -13.90 -19.16 -6.94
N GLU A 16 -14.90 -18.79 -7.74
CA GLU A 16 -15.94 -17.84 -7.32
C GLU A 16 -16.67 -18.28 -6.05
N ALA A 17 -16.88 -19.60 -5.88
CA ALA A 17 -17.49 -20.19 -4.68
C ALA A 17 -16.57 -20.21 -3.44
N SER A 18 -15.26 -20.03 -3.61
CA SER A 18 -14.25 -20.07 -2.54
C SER A 18 -13.67 -18.69 -2.22
N ALA A 19 -14.05 -17.66 -2.98
CA ALA A 19 -13.58 -16.31 -2.76
C ALA A 19 -14.29 -15.70 -1.56
N TRP A 20 -13.53 -15.37 -0.52
CA TRP A 20 -14.06 -14.65 0.63
C TRP A 20 -14.06 -13.15 0.34
N LYS A 21 -15.26 -12.54 0.37
CA LYS A 21 -15.44 -11.10 0.06
C LYS A 21 -15.01 -10.28 1.28
N GLY A 22 -13.90 -9.54 1.15
CA GLY A 22 -13.42 -8.65 2.20
C GLY A 22 -14.04 -7.26 2.15
N ASN A 23 -13.45 -6.33 2.90
CA ASN A 23 -13.93 -4.95 3.01
C ASN A 23 -13.63 -4.17 1.71
N GLY A 24 -14.67 -3.85 0.94
CA GLY A 24 -14.58 -3.09 -0.31
C GLY A 24 -14.00 -3.89 -1.48
N GLU A 25 -14.85 -4.47 -2.33
CA GLU A 25 -14.55 -5.02 -3.67
C GLU A 25 -13.36 -6.01 -3.85
N ARG A 26 -12.59 -6.33 -2.81
CA ARG A 26 -11.46 -7.26 -2.84
C ARG A 26 -11.85 -8.66 -2.37
N TYR A 27 -11.17 -9.64 -2.94
CA TYR A 27 -11.37 -11.06 -2.65
C TYR A 27 -10.12 -11.67 -2.03
N TYR A 28 -10.31 -12.52 -1.03
CA TYR A 28 -9.24 -13.21 -0.32
C TYR A 28 -9.46 -14.72 -0.31
N CYS A 29 -8.38 -15.49 -0.22
CA CYS A 29 -8.46 -16.95 -0.09
C CYS A 29 -8.88 -17.41 1.31
N ASN A 30 -8.63 -16.59 2.33
CA ASN A 30 -8.93 -16.86 3.74
C ASN A 30 -8.88 -15.55 4.55
N ASP A 31 -9.20 -15.66 5.85
CA ASP A 31 -9.10 -14.60 6.86
C ASP A 31 -7.69 -14.05 7.02
N PHE A 32 -6.69 -14.94 7.12
CA PHE A 32 -5.28 -14.53 7.23
C PHE A 32 -4.85 -13.53 6.13
N CYS A 33 -5.20 -13.80 4.88
CA CYS A 33 -4.90 -12.91 3.76
C CYS A 33 -5.71 -11.61 3.79
N ALA A 34 -6.91 -11.63 4.37
CA ALA A 34 -7.71 -10.41 4.53
C ALA A 34 -7.12 -9.49 5.62
N GLU A 35 -6.66 -10.06 6.74
CA GLU A 35 -6.06 -9.31 7.85
C GLU A 35 -4.69 -8.71 7.52
N THR A 36 -3.98 -9.31 6.56
CA THR A 36 -2.65 -8.83 6.12
C THR A 36 -2.73 -7.42 5.53
N GLU A 37 -3.75 -7.11 4.72
CA GLU A 37 -3.92 -5.77 4.15
C GLU A 37 -4.33 -4.72 5.19
N GLU A 38 -5.13 -5.09 6.19
CA GLU A 38 -5.59 -4.15 7.22
C GLU A 38 -4.42 -3.67 8.11
N SER A 39 -3.36 -4.48 8.21
CA SER A 39 -2.13 -4.14 8.92
C SER A 39 -1.16 -3.27 8.11
N GLU A 40 -1.33 -3.16 6.79
CA GLU A 40 -0.45 -2.41 5.89
C GLU A 40 -1.07 -1.07 5.47
N SER A 41 -1.63 -0.33 6.44
CA SER A 41 -1.60 1.13 6.36
C SER A 41 -0.28 1.61 6.96
N PRO A 42 0.84 1.67 6.20
CA PRO A 42 1.87 2.62 6.56
C PRO A 42 1.16 3.96 6.47
N ALA A 43 0.91 4.59 7.63
CA ALA A 43 0.64 6.00 7.65
C ALA A 43 1.77 6.63 6.83
N LEU A 44 1.44 7.07 5.61
CA LEU A 44 2.29 7.88 4.76
C LEU A 44 2.61 9.09 5.60
N VAL A 45 3.71 9.03 6.36
CA VAL A 45 4.17 10.14 7.19
C VAL A 45 4.39 11.33 6.26
N PRO A 46 3.57 12.38 6.30
CA PRO A 46 3.83 13.60 5.57
C PRO A 46 4.71 14.44 6.50
N GLY A 47 6.01 14.29 6.35
CA GLY A 47 7.05 14.99 7.08
C GLY A 47 8.32 14.23 6.73
N MET A 48 9.46 14.84 6.41
CA MET A 48 9.95 16.15 6.74
C MET A 48 10.60 16.67 5.47
N ARG A 49 10.10 17.78 4.94
CA ARG A 49 10.89 18.57 3.99
C ARG A 49 11.90 19.30 4.87
N GLU A 50 13.12 18.76 4.99
CA GLU A 50 14.25 19.54 5.47
C GLU A 50 14.44 20.69 4.48
N ASP A 51 13.79 21.82 4.77
CA ASP A 51 14.19 23.14 4.29
C ASP A 51 15.53 23.46 4.96
N ALA A 52 16.59 22.78 4.52
CA ALA A 52 17.93 23.28 4.71
C ALA A 52 18.10 24.40 3.69
N ALA A 53 17.68 25.60 4.10
CA ALA A 53 18.07 26.87 3.53
C ALA A 53 19.61 26.95 3.50
N ALA A 54 20.22 26.35 2.49
CA ALA A 54 21.59 26.64 2.09
C ALA A 54 21.59 27.95 1.30
N SER A 55 21.12 29.03 1.94
CA SER A 55 21.37 30.39 1.48
C SER A 55 22.77 30.77 1.98
N LEU A 56 23.79 30.22 1.30
CA LEU A 56 25.17 30.68 1.46
C LEU A 56 25.24 32.13 0.94
N PRO A 57 25.53 33.16 1.77
CA PRO A 57 25.74 34.49 1.26
C PRO A 57 27.06 34.56 0.47
N MET A 58 27.01 35.21 -0.69
CA MET A 58 28.18 35.62 -1.46
C MET A 58 29.18 36.42 -0.60
N ARG A 59 30.47 36.08 -0.79
CA ARG A 59 31.69 36.91 -0.78
C ARG A 59 31.98 37.81 0.44
N VAL A 60 33.18 37.61 1.01
CA VAL A 60 34.05 38.73 1.39
C VAL A 60 35.46 38.50 0.85
N VAL A 61 35.98 39.55 0.22
CA VAL A 61 37.33 39.69 -0.34
C VAL A 61 38.31 40.05 0.78
N SER A 62 39.54 39.52 0.71
CA SER A 62 40.73 40.13 1.33
C SER A 62 41.94 39.82 0.47
#